data_AF-A0A358AAZ0-F1
#
_entry.id   AF-A0A358AAZ0-F1
#
_cell.length_a   1.000
_cell.length_b   1.000
_cell.length_c   1.000
_cell.angle_alpha   90.00
_cell.angle_beta   90.00
_cell.angle_gamma   90.00
#
_symmetry.space_group_name_H-M   'P 1'
#
loop_
_entity.id
_entity.type
_entity.pdbx_description
1 polymer ?
#
loop_
_entity_poly.entity_id
_entity_poly.type
_entity_poly.pdbx_seq_one_letter_code
_entity_poly.pdbx_strand_id
1 'polypeptide(L)'
;MINNSHIKQNIVKNILVLLLAICSYPIILNSLTQIKFEQTNDFLLTISMILVTVCFANFAFTYEKSKLQTRGGALLAHCATGVFMLLTALLLESISIAFKVVYPTFYFIISGFSILLYIGVILYDFWDLMRG
;
A
#
# COMPACT_ATOMS: atom_id res chain seq x y z
N MET A 1 -23.85 -14.29 -3.52
CA MET A 1 -24.25 -12.95 -4.02
C MET A 1 -23.45 -11.93 -3.26
N ILE A 2 -22.50 -11.26 -3.91
CA ILE A 2 -21.76 -10.16 -3.29
C ILE A 2 -22.74 -9.04 -3.03
N ASN A 3 -22.90 -8.70 -1.76
CA ASN A 3 -23.74 -7.60 -1.36
C ASN A 3 -23.04 -6.29 -1.74
N ASN A 4 -23.75 -5.37 -2.40
CA ASN A 4 -23.27 -4.01 -2.72
C ASN A 4 -22.67 -3.28 -1.49
N SER A 5 -23.04 -3.70 -0.28
CA SER A 5 -22.43 -3.25 0.96
C SER A 5 -20.92 -3.52 1.06
N HIS A 6 -20.41 -4.68 0.64
CA HIS A 6 -18.98 -5.01 0.73
C HIS A 6 -18.14 -4.19 -0.24
N ILE A 7 -18.64 -3.96 -1.46
CA ILE A 7 -17.99 -3.08 -2.44
C ILE A 7 -17.87 -1.66 -1.89
N LYS A 8 -18.94 -1.14 -1.28
CA LYS A 8 -18.91 0.18 -0.63
C LYS A 8 -17.89 0.25 0.51
N GLN A 9 -17.82 -0.78 1.36
CA GLN A 9 -16.80 -0.86 2.43
C GLN A 9 -15.39 -0.84 1.85
N ASN A 10 -15.18 -1.53 0.72
CA ASN A 10 -13.88 -1.55 0.05
C ASN A 10 -13.49 -0.22 -0.56
N ILE A 11 -14.45 0.52 -1.15
CA ILE A 11 -14.24 1.89 -1.63
C ILE A 11 -13.84 2.80 -0.47
N VAL A 12 -14.61 2.77 0.63
CA VAL A 12 -14.34 3.60 1.82
C VAL A 12 -12.95 3.28 2.40
N LYS A 13 -12.61 1.99 2.52
CA LYS A 13 -11.27 1.54 2.94
C LYS A 13 -10.18 2.16 2.07
N ASN A 14 -10.27 2.03 0.75
CA ASN A 14 -9.26 2.52 -0.17
C ASN A 14 -9.11 4.06 -0.15
N ILE A 15 -10.21 4.80 -0.02
CA ILE A 15 -10.19 6.25 0.17
C ILE A 15 -9.47 6.61 1.48
N LEU A 16 -9.80 5.92 2.58
CA LEU A 16 -9.19 6.16 3.87
C LEU A 16 -7.68 5.87 3.83
N VAL A 17 -7.26 4.77 3.20
CA VAL A 17 -5.85 4.45 3.00
C VAL A 17 -5.14 5.56 2.22
N LEU A 18 -5.73 6.04 1.12
CA LEU A 18 -5.14 7.13 0.32
C LEU A 18 -4.99 8.42 1.14
N LEU A 19 -6.02 8.80 1.91
CA LEU A 19 -5.97 9.98 2.77
C LEU A 19 -4.88 9.85 3.84
N LEU A 20 -4.78 8.69 4.49
CA LEU A 20 -3.73 8.45 5.49
C LEU A 20 -2.33 8.50 4.87
N ALA A 21 -2.14 7.97 3.66
CA ALA A 21 -0.87 8.07 2.94
C ALA A 21 -0.51 9.54 2.66
N ILE A 22 -1.42 10.30 2.07
CA ILE A 22 -1.22 11.74 1.78
C ILE A 22 -0.90 12.54 3.06
N CYS A 23 -1.64 12.29 4.15
CA CYS A 23 -1.37 12.94 5.43
C CYS A 23 -0.02 12.53 6.05
N SER A 24 0.50 11.35 5.71
CA SER A 24 1.79 10.86 6.19
C SER A 24 2.98 11.37 5.38
N TYR A 25 2.76 11.83 4.15
CA TYR A 25 3.81 12.39 3.28
C TYR A 25 4.77 13.37 3.97
N PRO A 26 4.31 14.44 4.66
CA PRO A 26 5.23 15.38 5.30
C PRO A 26 6.06 14.73 6.42
N ILE A 27 5.48 13.76 7.14
CA ILE A 27 6.17 13.04 8.22
C ILE A 27 7.27 12.16 7.63
N ILE A 28 6.96 11.42 6.57
CA ILE A 28 7.93 10.59 5.84
C ILE A 28 9.04 11.46 5.27
N LEU A 29 8.69 12.55 4.57
CA LEU A 29 9.66 13.46 3.97
C LEU A 29 10.63 14.01 5.01
N ASN A 30 10.13 14.50 6.15
CA ASN A 30 10.97 15.03 7.22
C ASN A 30 11.86 13.95 7.87
N SER A 31 11.41 12.70 7.91
CA SER A 31 12.20 11.59 8.44
C SER A 31 13.31 11.18 7.47
N LEU A 32 13.02 11.16 6.16
CA LEU A 32 13.97 10.74 5.13
C LEU A 32 15.05 11.77 4.83
N THR A 33 14.77 13.06 4.98
CA THR A 33 15.79 14.12 4.81
C THR A 33 16.86 14.10 5.90
N GLN A 34 16.64 13.38 7.01
CA GLN A 34 17.62 13.19 8.08
C GLN A 34 18.58 12.01 7.81
N ILE A 35 18.28 11.17 6.81
CA ILE A 35 19.13 10.04 6.44
C ILE A 35 20.37 10.57 5.72
N LYS A 36 21.56 10.13 6.16
CA LYS A 36 22.82 10.50 5.50
C LYS A 36 22.89 9.84 4.13
N PHE A 37 23.52 10.53 3.17
CA PHE A 37 23.65 10.02 1.81
C PHE A 37 24.26 8.62 1.77
N GLU A 38 25.28 8.33 2.60
CA GLU A 38 25.94 7.02 2.65
C GLU A 38 25.00 5.88 3.09
N GLN A 39 23.94 6.19 3.85
CA GLN A 39 22.98 5.21 4.37
C GLN A 39 21.81 4.95 3.41
N THR A 40 21.68 5.74 2.35
CA THR A 40 20.47 5.69 1.50
C THR A 40 20.34 4.38 0.75
N ASN A 41 21.45 3.76 0.33
CA ASN A 41 21.41 2.48 -0.37
C ASN A 41 20.91 1.35 0.55
N ASP A 42 21.41 1.29 1.79
CA ASP A 42 20.97 0.29 2.77
C ASP A 42 19.50 0.51 3.17
N PHE A 43 19.09 1.78 3.28
CA PHE A 43 17.69 2.14 3.49
C PHE A 43 16.78 1.67 2.35
N LEU A 44 17.16 1.97 1.10
CA LEU A 44 16.43 1.55 -0.11
C LEU A 44 16.32 0.02 -0.21
N LEU A 45 17.39 -0.69 0.10
CA LEU A 45 17.41 -2.15 0.11
C LEU A 45 16.46 -2.70 1.18
N THR A 46 16.55 -2.18 2.41
CA THR A 46 15.70 -2.59 3.53
C THR A 46 14.22 -2.34 3.24
N ILE A 47 13.87 -1.15 2.76
CA ILE A 47 12.47 -0.80 2.49
C ILE A 47 11.90 -1.58 1.31
N SER A 48 12.72 -1.91 0.31
CA SER A 48 12.31 -2.76 -0.81
C SER A 48 12.01 -4.19 -0.36
N MET A 49 12.80 -4.75 0.55
CA MET A 49 12.51 -6.08 1.13
C MET A 49 11.21 -6.09 1.93
N ILE A 50 10.97 -5.04 2.72
CA ILE A 50 9.72 -4.91 3.49
C ILE A 50 8.54 -4.76 2.54
N LEU A 51 8.66 -3.96 1.48
CA LEU A 51 7.63 -3.79 0.45
C LEU A 51 7.25 -5.13 -0.18
N VAL A 52 8.24 -5.91 -0.61
CA VAL A 52 8.00 -7.25 -1.17
C VAL A 52 7.27 -8.14 -0.17
N THR A 53 7.66 -8.13 1.10
CA THR A 53 7.00 -8.91 2.16
C THR A 53 5.54 -8.50 2.36
N VAL A 54 5.26 -7.19 2.40
CA VAL A 54 3.89 -6.67 2.53
C VAL A 54 3.04 -7.01 1.31
N CYS A 55 3.60 -6.90 0.10
CA CYS A 55 2.92 -7.32 -1.12
C CYS A 55 2.58 -8.82 -1.10
N PHE A 56 3.52 -9.67 -0.68
CA PHE A 56 3.24 -11.10 -0.51
C PHE A 56 2.14 -11.35 0.51
N ALA A 57 2.17 -10.69 1.67
CA ALA A 57 1.12 -10.81 2.67
C ALA A 57 -0.25 -10.37 2.11
N ASN A 58 -0.28 -9.27 1.34
CA ASN A 58 -1.49 -8.75 0.71
C ASN A 58 -2.06 -9.72 -0.34
N PHE A 59 -1.21 -10.31 -1.18
CA PHE A 59 -1.64 -11.26 -2.22
C PHE A 59 -1.91 -12.68 -1.67
N ALA A 60 -1.32 -13.06 -0.54
CA ALA A 60 -1.59 -14.33 0.12
C ALA A 60 -2.91 -14.30 0.90
N PHE A 61 -3.31 -13.14 1.40
CA PHE A 61 -4.63 -12.93 1.98
C PHE A 61 -5.69 -12.94 0.87
N THR A 62 -6.75 -13.73 1.03
CA THR A 62 -7.87 -13.72 0.09
C THR A 62 -9.22 -13.63 0.79
N TYR A 63 -10.11 -12.85 0.18
CA TYR A 63 -11.50 -12.66 0.58
C TYR A 63 -12.30 -13.98 0.52
N GLU A 64 -12.00 -14.84 -0.46
CA GLU A 64 -12.62 -16.17 -0.64
C GLU A 64 -12.41 -17.09 0.58
N LYS A 65 -11.24 -17.02 1.23
CA LYS A 65 -10.94 -17.82 2.43
C LYS A 65 -11.47 -17.19 3.71
N SER A 66 -12.08 -16.01 3.62
CA SER A 66 -12.55 -15.23 4.76
C SER A 66 -14.05 -15.42 5.00
N LYS A 67 -14.50 -15.37 6.27
CA LYS A 67 -15.93 -15.50 6.63
C LYS A 67 -16.71 -14.19 6.41
N LEU A 68 -16.85 -13.77 5.15
CA LEU A 68 -17.50 -12.49 4.80
C LEU A 68 -18.99 -12.41 5.13
N GLN A 69 -19.63 -13.56 5.31
CA GLN A 69 -21.04 -13.66 5.73
C GLN A 69 -21.27 -13.12 7.15
N THR A 70 -20.23 -13.11 7.99
CA THR A 70 -20.30 -12.56 9.34
C THR A 70 -19.75 -11.14 9.35
N ARG A 71 -20.43 -10.22 10.06
CA ARG A 71 -19.97 -8.83 10.18
C ARG A 71 -18.54 -8.73 10.72
N GLY A 72 -18.20 -9.54 11.73
CA GLY A 72 -16.85 -9.58 12.30
C GLY A 72 -15.80 -10.09 11.30
N GLY A 73 -16.10 -11.15 10.56
CA GLY A 73 -15.20 -11.68 9.53
C GLY A 73 -14.97 -10.70 8.38
N ALA A 74 -16.03 -10.04 7.90
CA ALA A 74 -15.93 -9.01 6.88
C ALA A 74 -15.09 -7.81 7.35
N LEU A 75 -15.35 -7.30 8.57
CA LEU A 75 -14.60 -6.19 9.14
C LEU A 75 -13.11 -6.53 9.26
N LEU A 76 -12.77 -7.68 9.83
CA LEU A 76 -11.38 -8.12 9.97
C LEU A 76 -10.67 -8.27 8.62
N ALA A 77 -11.36 -8.80 7.60
CA ALA A 77 -10.80 -8.92 6.25
C ALA A 77 -10.52 -7.55 5.61
N HIS A 78 -11.45 -6.60 5.70
CA HIS A 78 -11.22 -5.24 5.21
C HIS A 78 -10.14 -4.50 6.03
N CYS A 79 -10.05 -4.70 7.34
CA CYS A 79 -8.98 -4.12 8.15
C CYS A 79 -7.61 -4.70 7.79
N ALA A 80 -7.49 -6.02 7.66
CA ALA A 80 -6.23 -6.68 7.34
C ALA A 80 -5.67 -6.23 5.97
N THR A 81 -6.49 -6.33 4.92
CA THR A 81 -6.13 -5.83 3.59
C THR A 81 -5.86 -4.33 3.60
N GLY A 82 -6.66 -3.54 4.33
CA GLY A 82 -6.45 -2.10 4.48
C GLY A 82 -5.09 -1.75 5.09
N VAL A 83 -4.65 -2.48 6.11
CA VAL A 83 -3.33 -2.29 6.73
C VAL A 83 -2.22 -2.63 5.73
N PHE A 84 -2.31 -3.74 5.01
CA PHE A 84 -1.28 -4.10 4.01
C PHE A 84 -1.23 -3.10 2.85
N MET A 85 -2.37 -2.61 2.40
CA MET A 85 -2.43 -1.58 1.36
C MET A 85 -1.85 -0.25 1.86
N LEU A 86 -2.13 0.15 3.10
CA LEU A 86 -1.53 1.34 3.70
C LEU A 86 -0.02 1.21 3.80
N LEU A 87 0.48 0.08 4.31
CA LEU A 87 1.92 -0.17 4.36
C LEU A 87 2.54 -0.12 2.96
N THR A 88 1.90 -0.73 1.97
CA THR A 88 2.35 -0.68 0.57
C THR A 88 2.45 0.76 0.08
N ALA A 89 1.43 1.60 0.31
CA ALA A 89 1.42 3.00 -0.08
C ALA A 89 2.57 3.79 0.58
N LEU A 90 2.73 3.67 1.90
CA LEU A 90 3.76 4.39 2.66
C LEU A 90 5.18 3.96 2.25
N LEU A 91 5.39 2.67 1.96
CA LEU A 91 6.68 2.14 1.50
C LEU A 91 7.01 2.65 0.08
N LEU A 92 6.03 2.65 -0.84
CA LEU A 92 6.21 3.19 -2.19
C LEU A 92 6.47 4.70 -2.21
N GLU A 93 5.79 5.43 -1.34
CA GLU A 93 6.00 6.86 -1.13
C GLU A 93 7.42 7.12 -0.61
N SER A 94 7.85 6.35 0.40
CA SER A 94 9.20 6.44 0.96
C SER A 94 10.29 6.12 -0.07
N ILE A 95 10.10 5.09 -0.90
CA ILE A 95 11.01 4.76 -2.01
C ILE A 95 11.07 5.93 -2.99
N SER A 96 9.92 6.48 -3.39
CA SER A 96 9.84 7.58 -4.36
C SER A 96 10.56 8.84 -3.84
N ILE A 97 10.40 9.16 -2.55
CA ILE A 97 11.10 10.27 -1.90
C ILE A 97 12.61 9.99 -1.84
N ALA A 98 13.03 8.81 -1.41
CA ALA A 98 14.45 8.45 -1.37
C ALA A 98 15.11 8.53 -2.77
N PHE A 99 14.42 8.06 -3.81
CA PHE A 99 14.88 8.21 -5.19
C PHE A 99 14.93 9.67 -5.64
N LYS A 100 14.03 10.55 -5.18
CA LYS A 100 14.12 11.99 -5.45
C LYS A 100 15.42 12.59 -4.93
N VAL A 101 15.87 12.14 -3.76
CA VAL A 101 17.07 12.64 -3.09
C VAL A 101 18.34 12.12 -3.78
N VAL A 102 18.39 10.82 -4.09
CA VAL A 102 19.61 10.19 -4.65
C VAL A 102 19.71 10.32 -6.17
N TYR A 103 18.58 10.16 -6.88
CA TYR A 103 18.51 10.12 -8.34
C TYR A 103 17.38 11.03 -8.88
N PRO A 104 17.51 12.37 -8.74
CA PRO A 104 16.44 13.31 -9.09
C PRO A 104 15.91 13.14 -10.51
N THR A 105 16.77 12.81 -11.47
CA THR A 105 16.42 12.59 -12.89
C THR A 105 15.47 11.41 -13.09
N PHE A 106 15.55 10.38 -12.25
CA PHE A 106 14.70 9.19 -12.32
C PHE A 106 13.44 9.28 -11.46
N TYR A 107 13.30 10.34 -10.66
CA TYR A 107 12.19 10.52 -9.71
C TYR A 107 10.82 10.34 -10.36
N PHE A 108 10.57 10.97 -11.51
CA PHE A 108 9.27 10.90 -12.17
C PHE A 108 8.94 9.49 -12.68
N ILE A 109 9.95 8.77 -13.17
CA ILE A 109 9.78 7.38 -13.64
C ILE A 109 9.44 6.48 -12.47
N ILE A 110 10.22 6.55 -11.39
CA ILE A 110 10.01 5.73 -10.19
C ILE A 110 8.67 6.05 -9.53
N SER A 111 8.32 7.34 -9.39
CA SER A 111 7.02 7.75 -8.87
C SER A 111 5.87 7.23 -9.74
N GLY A 112 6.02 7.27 -11.07
CA GLY A 112 5.04 6.69 -12.00
C GLY A 112 4.86 5.18 -11.79
N PHE A 113 5.96 4.43 -11.63
CA PHE A 113 5.91 3.00 -11.35
C PHE A 113 5.27 2.70 -9.98
N SER A 114 5.61 3.48 -8.96
CA SER A 114 4.98 3.38 -7.63
C SER A 114 3.46 3.59 -7.71
N ILE A 115 3.01 4.61 -8.45
CA ILE A 115 1.58 4.87 -8.64
C ILE A 115 0.91 3.71 -9.38
N LEU A 116 1.48 3.24 -10.49
CA LEU A 116 0.92 2.13 -11.26
C LEU A 116 0.84 0.85 -10.44
N LEU A 117 1.88 0.54 -9.65
CA LEU A 117 1.89 -0.62 -8.77
C LEU A 117 0.80 -0.50 -7.71
N TYR A 118 0.65 0.66 -7.08
CA TYR A 118 -0.39 0.87 -6.08
C TYR A 118 -1.80 0.76 -6.67
N ILE A 119 -2.02 1.31 -7.86
CA ILE A 119 -3.28 1.11 -8.62
C ILE A 119 -3.51 -0.38 -8.87
N GLY A 120 -2.48 -1.13 -9.28
CA GLY A 120 -2.55 -2.58 -9.46
C GLY A 120 -2.99 -3.32 -8.20
N VAL A 121 -2.47 -2.92 -7.04
CA VAL A 121 -2.85 -3.49 -5.72
C VAL A 121 -4.31 -3.18 -5.39
N ILE A 122 -4.79 -1.96 -5.66
CA ILE A 122 -6.20 -1.59 -5.49
C ILE A 122 -7.09 -2.45 -6.39
N LEU A 123 -6.75 -2.57 -7.67
CA LEU A 123 -7.53 -3.36 -8.62
C LEU A 123 -7.57 -4.83 -8.23
N TYR A 124 -6.44 -5.38 -7.76
CA TYR A 124 -6.40 -6.75 -7.24
C TYR A 124 -7.33 -6.94 -6.04
N ASP A 125 -7.31 -6.01 -5.09
CA ASP A 125 -8.15 -6.04 -3.90
C ASP A 125 -9.65 -6.02 -4.25
N PHE A 126 -10.06 -5.21 -5.23
CA PHE A 126 -11.42 -5.25 -5.76
C PHE A 126 -11.74 -6.57 -6.48
N TRP A 127 -10.83 -7.06 -7.31
CA TRP A 127 -11.03 -8.32 -8.03
C TRP A 127 -11.18 -9.50 -7.07
N ASP A 128 -10.33 -9.59 -6.05
CA ASP A 128 -10.36 -10.66 -5.07
C ASP A 128 -11.64 -10.61 -4.22
N LEU A 129 -12.09 -9.41 -3.83
CA LEU A 129 -13.39 -9.22 -3.18
C LEU A 129 -14.57 -9.63 -4.08
N MET A 130 -14.47 -9.40 -5.40
CA MET A 130 -15.50 -9.81 -6.35
C MET A 130 -15.49 -11.31 -6.67
N ARG A 131 -14.39 -12.01 -6.35
CA ARG A 131 -14.30 -13.47 -6.51
C ARG A 131 -14.80 -14.21 -5.28
N GLY A 132 -14.55 -13.68 -4.08
CA GLY A 132 -14.98 -14.26 -2.79
C GLY A 132 -16.46 -14.11 -2.49
#